data_AF-A0A6V7J479-F1
#
_entry.id   AF-A0A6V7J479-F1
#
_cell.length_a   1.000
_cell.length_b   1.000
_cell.length_c   1.000
_cell.angle_alpha   90.00
_cell.angle_beta   90.00
_cell.angle_gamma   90.00
#
_symmetry.space_group_name_H-M   'P 1'
#
loop_
_entity.id
_entity.type
_entity.pdbx_description
1 polymer ?
#
loop_
_entity_poly.entity_id
_entity_poly.type
_entity_poly.pdbx_seq_one_letter_code
_entity_poly.pdbx_strand_id
1 'polypeptide(L)'
;MKATFIDQSIIPDALKDLNEAIRMTNGKGKVAGKALSQRGLLHRLAGNEDLAKDDFEEAAKNGSSFARSQLVHLNPYAAMCNAMLKEIHAKAATIE
;
A
#
# COMPACT_ATOMS: atom_id res chain seq x y z
N MET A 1 -20.61 -8.02 7.15
CA MET A 1 -19.53 -7.20 6.58
C MET A 1 -18.23 -8.01 6.64
N LYS A 2 -18.05 -8.94 5.69
CA LYS A 2 -16.84 -9.76 5.56
C LYS A 2 -15.86 -8.97 4.70
N ALA A 3 -14.91 -8.26 5.32
CA ALA A 3 -13.68 -7.96 4.63
C ALA A 3 -13.03 -9.33 4.30
N THR A 4 -13.24 -9.74 3.06
CA THR A 4 -12.33 -10.51 2.21
C THR A 4 -11.53 -11.59 2.95
N PHE A 5 -11.98 -12.85 2.81
CA PHE A 5 -11.11 -14.03 2.93
C PHE A 5 -10.03 -13.89 1.84
N ILE A 6 -9.00 -13.07 2.08
CA ILE A 6 -7.73 -13.25 1.40
C ILE A 6 -7.17 -14.50 2.06
N ASP A 7 -7.15 -15.60 1.32
CA ASP A 7 -6.54 -16.83 1.79
C ASP A 7 -5.08 -16.51 2.17
N GLN A 8 -4.73 -16.55 3.45
CA GLN A 8 -3.36 -16.32 3.87
C GLN A 8 -2.39 -17.34 3.26
N SER A 9 -2.90 -18.46 2.74
CA SER A 9 -2.13 -19.44 1.99
C SER A 9 -1.61 -18.93 0.64
N ILE A 10 -2.25 -17.93 0.00
CA ILE A 10 -1.81 -17.44 -1.33
C ILE A 10 -0.82 -16.29 -1.26
N ILE A 11 -0.66 -15.66 -0.10
CA ILE A 11 0.25 -14.52 0.09
C ILE A 11 1.71 -14.91 -0.19
N PRO A 12 2.23 -16.06 0.29
CA PRO A 12 3.60 -16.47 0.00
C PRO A 12 3.87 -16.68 -1.50
N ASP A 13 2.94 -17.33 -2.20
CA ASP A 13 3.06 -17.58 -3.64
C ASP A 13 2.99 -16.28 -4.44
N ALA A 14 2.05 -15.39 -4.10
CA ALA A 14 1.97 -14.07 -4.72
C ALA A 14 3.26 -13.24 -4.49
N LEU A 15 3.82 -13.27 -3.29
CA LEU A 15 5.09 -12.59 -3.00
C LEU A 15 6.24 -13.17 -3.84
N LYS A 16 6.28 -14.49 -4.04
CA LYS A 16 7.28 -15.15 -4.87
C LYS A 16 7.20 -14.70 -6.32
N ASP A 17 6.01 -14.66 -6.91
CA ASP A 17 5.81 -14.23 -8.30
C ASP A 17 6.18 -12.75 -8.49
N LEU A 18 5.81 -11.90 -7.51
CA LEU A 18 6.15 -10.48 -7.55
C LEU A 18 7.66 -10.24 -7.41
N ASN A 19 8.32 -10.99 -6.54
CA ASN A 19 9.78 -10.93 -6.40
C ASN A 19 10.48 -11.33 -7.70
N GLU A 20 9.98 -12.36 -8.39
CA GLU A 20 10.52 -12.78 -9.67
C GLU A 20 10.31 -11.70 -10.75
N ALA A 21 9.13 -11.09 -10.83
CA ALA A 21 8.87 -9.99 -11.75
C ALA A 21 9.81 -8.78 -11.52
N ILE A 22 10.08 -8.45 -10.25
CA ILE A 22 11.02 -7.39 -9.87
C ILE A 22 12.45 -7.78 -10.28
N ARG A 23 12.86 -9.03 -10.04
CA ARG A 23 14.17 -9.55 -10.42
C ARG A 23 14.39 -9.50 -11.94
N MET A 24 13.43 -9.99 -12.72
CA MET A 24 13.48 -10.01 -14.19
C MET A 24 13.58 -8.61 -14.80
N THR A 25 13.02 -7.60 -14.11
CA THR A 25 13.01 -6.21 -14.56
C THR A 25 14.15 -5.38 -13.96
N ASN A 26 15.02 -5.99 -13.14
CA ASN A 26 16.05 -5.32 -12.35
C ASN A 26 15.50 -4.12 -11.54
N GLY A 27 14.26 -4.25 -11.04
CA GLY A 27 13.57 -3.20 -10.27
C GLY A 27 13.22 -1.96 -11.08
N LYS A 28 13.27 -2.00 -12.42
CA LYS A 28 13.07 -0.83 -13.29
C LYS A 28 11.92 -0.98 -14.28
N GLY A 29 11.30 0.15 -14.60
CA GLY A 29 10.26 0.28 -15.61
C GLY A 29 8.85 0.01 -15.09
N LYS A 30 7.88 0.05 -16.00
CA LYS A 30 6.44 0.00 -15.67
C LYS A 30 6.03 -1.32 -15.01
N VAL A 31 6.65 -2.44 -15.42
CA VAL A 31 6.38 -3.77 -14.84
C VAL A 31 6.88 -3.83 -13.40
N ALA A 32 8.12 -3.40 -13.15
CA ALA A 32 8.68 -3.29 -11.80
C ALA A 32 7.80 -2.39 -10.91
N GLY A 33 7.41 -1.21 -11.39
CA GLY A 33 6.57 -0.29 -10.62
C GLY A 33 5.21 -0.89 -10.23
N LYS A 34 4.60 -1.72 -11.09
CA LYS A 34 3.38 -2.46 -10.77
C LYS A 34 3.63 -3.56 -9.75
N ALA A 35 4.68 -4.37 -9.95
CA ALA A 35 5.02 -5.47 -9.04
C ALA A 35 5.36 -4.96 -7.63
N LEU A 36 6.17 -3.91 -7.54
CA LEU A 36 6.49 -3.21 -6.28
C LEU A 36 5.22 -2.64 -5.62
N SER A 37 4.33 -2.00 -6.40
CA SER A 37 3.06 -1.49 -5.85
C SER A 37 2.17 -2.61 -5.28
N GLN A 38 2.13 -3.78 -5.93
CA GLN A 38 1.36 -4.94 -5.46
C GLN A 38 2.00 -5.58 -4.23
N ARG A 39 3.33 -5.74 -4.23
CA ARG A 39 4.09 -6.28 -3.10
C ARG A 39 3.94 -5.40 -1.86
N GLY A 40 3.99 -4.08 -2.02
CA GLY A 40 3.74 -3.12 -0.95
C GLY A 40 2.34 -3.25 -0.34
N LEU A 41 1.30 -3.52 -1.14
CA LEU A 41 -0.05 -3.78 -0.60
C LEU A 41 -0.12 -5.08 0.20
N LEU A 42 0.55 -6.15 -0.25
CA LEU A 42 0.63 -7.41 0.49
C LEU A 42 1.35 -7.22 1.83
N HIS A 43 2.44 -6.43 1.86
CA HIS A 43 3.11 -6.07 3.10
C HIS A 43 2.21 -5.27 4.05
N ARG A 44 1.42 -4.31 3.55
CA ARG A 44 0.41 -3.61 4.38
C ARG A 44 -0.64 -4.57 4.94
N LEU A 45 -1.13 -5.51 4.13
CA LEU A 45 -2.11 -6.50 4.59
C LEU A 45 -1.53 -7.41 5.67
N ALA A 46 -0.23 -7.70 5.62
CA ALA A 46 0.49 -8.47 6.62
C ALA A 46 0.90 -7.64 7.86
N GLY A 47 0.60 -6.34 7.91
CA GLY A 47 0.98 -5.44 9.01
C GLY A 47 2.43 -4.95 8.96
N ASN A 48 3.16 -5.22 7.88
CA ASN A 48 4.56 -4.84 7.69
C ASN A 48 4.65 -3.49 6.96
N GLU A 49 4.32 -2.40 7.65
CA GLU A 49 4.24 -1.06 7.03
C GLU A 49 5.59 -0.53 6.52
N ASP A 50 6.71 -0.87 7.18
CA ASP A 50 8.04 -0.45 6.75
C ASP A 50 8.40 -1.05 5.38
N LEU A 51 8.21 -2.38 5.23
CA LEU A 51 8.44 -3.07 3.95
C LEU A 51 7.51 -2.54 2.86
N ALA A 52 6.27 -2.22 3.22
CA ALA A 52 5.34 -1.62 2.27
C ALA A 52 5.80 -0.24 1.80
N LYS A 53 6.31 0.59 2.72
CA LYS A 53 6.82 1.91 2.42
C LYS A 53 8.00 1.83 1.44
N ASP A 54 8.96 0.96 1.70
CA ASP A 54 10.12 0.76 0.81
C ASP A 54 9.68 0.39 -0.61
N ASP A 55 8.73 -0.53 -0.73
CA ASP A 55 8.15 -0.93 -2.01
C ASP A 55 7.46 0.21 -2.74
N PHE A 56 6.67 1.03 -2.02
CA PHE A 56 6.01 2.17 -2.63
C PHE A 56 6.99 3.28 -3.02
N GLU A 57 8.09 3.47 -2.29
CA GLU A 57 9.14 4.41 -2.67
C GLU A 57 9.82 3.98 -3.98
N GLU A 58 10.18 2.71 -4.11
CA GLU A 58 10.74 2.18 -5.36
C GLU A 58 9.73 2.21 -6.51
N ALA A 59 8.47 1.90 -6.26
CA ALA A 59 7.41 2.01 -7.27
C ALA A 59 7.18 3.46 -7.72
N ALA A 60 7.27 4.44 -6.81
CA ALA A 60 7.15 5.85 -7.11
C ALA A 60 8.32 6.37 -7.97
N LYS A 61 9.55 5.88 -7.72
CA LYS A 61 10.73 6.12 -8.58
C LYS A 61 10.51 5.58 -10.00
N ASN A 62 9.79 4.46 -10.11
CA ASN A 62 9.37 3.88 -11.39
C ASN A 62 8.17 4.58 -12.05
N GLY A 63 7.69 5.69 -11.48
CA GLY A 63 6.61 6.50 -12.07
C GLY A 63 5.20 6.15 -11.62
N SER A 64 5.03 5.24 -10.64
CA SER A 64 3.71 4.86 -10.14
C SER A 64 3.04 6.01 -9.37
N SER A 65 1.96 6.58 -9.91
CA SER A 65 1.12 7.56 -9.22
C SER A 65 0.37 6.95 -8.04
N PHE A 66 -0.04 5.68 -8.18
CA PHE A 66 -0.66 4.91 -7.11
C PHE A 66 0.27 4.80 -5.90
N ALA A 67 1.53 4.44 -6.10
CA ALA A 67 2.50 4.29 -5.03
C ALA A 67 2.74 5.61 -4.27
N ARG A 68 2.81 6.74 -5.00
CA ARG A 68 2.91 8.07 -4.38
C ARG A 68 1.72 8.37 -3.47
N SER A 69 0.51 8.02 -3.89
CA SER A 69 -0.69 8.16 -3.05
C SER A 69 -0.62 7.26 -1.81
N GLN A 70 -0.15 6.01 -1.95
CA GLN A 70 0.01 5.11 -0.80
C GLN A 70 1.02 5.63 0.22
N LEU A 71 2.13 6.24 -0.21
CA LEU A 71 3.10 6.88 0.69
C LEU A 71 2.49 8.02 1.51
N VAL A 72 1.59 8.80 0.92
CA VAL A 72 0.85 9.84 1.65
C VAL A 72 -0.05 9.21 2.71
N HIS A 73 -0.71 8.09 2.41
CA HIS A 73 -1.53 7.38 3.40
C HIS A 73 -0.71 6.75 4.53
N LEU A 74 0.53 6.35 4.27
CA LEU A 74 1.48 5.86 5.28
C LEU A 74 2.14 6.99 6.08
N ASN A 75 1.91 8.27 5.73
CA ASN A 75 2.46 9.40 6.47
C ASN A 75 1.71 9.56 7.81
N PRO A 76 2.39 9.44 8.96
CA PRO A 76 1.75 9.54 10.27
C PRO A 76 1.07 10.89 10.51
N TYR A 77 1.60 11.97 9.93
CA TYR A 77 0.98 13.30 10.01
C TYR A 77 -0.31 13.37 9.19
N ALA A 78 -0.32 12.80 7.98
CA ALA A 78 -1.53 12.77 7.15
C ALA A 78 -2.60 11.87 7.78
N ALA A 79 -2.20 10.73 8.35
CA ALA A 79 -3.10 9.84 9.08
C ALA A 79 -3.77 10.55 10.27
N MET A 80 -2.99 11.30 11.07
CA MET A 80 -3.52 12.09 12.19
C MET A 80 -4.49 13.18 11.73
N CYS A 81 -4.13 13.95 10.70
CA CYS A 81 -5.00 15.00 10.16
C CYS A 81 -6.31 14.41 9.61
N ASN A 82 -6.23 13.30 8.87
CA ASN A 82 -7.39 12.61 8.34
C ASN A 82 -8.29 12.04 9.45
N ALA A 83 -7.69 11.53 10.53
CA ALA A 83 -8.43 11.06 11.70
C ALA A 83 -9.18 12.21 12.39
N MET A 84 -8.51 13.35 12.62
CA MET A 84 -9.11 14.53 13.23
C MET A 84 -10.28 15.07 12.40
N LEU A 85 -10.10 15.22 11.08
CA LEU A 85 -11.18 15.69 10.20
C LEU A 85 -12.39 14.73 10.22
N LYS A 86 -12.14 13.42 10.23
CA LYS A 86 -13.21 12.41 10.32
C LYS A 86 -13.98 12.51 11.63
N GLU A 87 -13.31 12.77 12.75
CA GLU A 87 -13.98 13.00 14.04
C GLU A 87 -14.83 14.27 14.04
N ILE A 88 -14.35 15.37 13.45
CA ILE A 88 -15.10 16.63 13.36
C ILE A 88 -16.36 16.43 12.51
N HIS A 89 -16.25 15.78 11.35
CA HIS A 89 -17.39 15.48 10.48
C HIS A 89 -18.40 14.54 11.16
N ALA A 90 -17.92 13.53 11.90
CA ALA A 90 -18.79 12.63 12.64
C ALA A 90 -19.56 13.37 13.75
N LYS A 91 -18.90 14.27 14.49
CA LYS A 91 -19.54 15.10 15.51
C LYS A 91 -20.56 16.06 14.91
N ALA A 92 -20.25 16.70 13.78
CA ALA A 92 -21.17 17.60 13.10
C ALA A 92 -22.45 16.89 12.61
N ALA A 93 -22.33 15.65 12.11
CA ALA A 93 -23.47 14.86 11.63
C ALA A 93 -24.40 14.33 12.74
N THR A 94 -23.97 14.41 14.01
CA THR A 94 -24.79 14.00 15.18
C THR A 94 -25.52 15.17 15.86
N ILE A 95 -25.36 16.40 15.36
CA ILE A 95 -25.96 17.62 15.95
C ILE A 95 -27.19 18.09 15.14
N GLU A 96 -27.55 17.41 14.06
CA GLU A 96 -28.87 17.50 13.38
C GLU A 96 -29.80 16.36 13.83
#